data_AF-A0A950E902-F1
#
_entry.id   AF-A0A950E902-F1
#
_cell.length_a   1.000
_cell.length_b   1.000
_cell.length_c   1.000
_cell.angle_alpha   90.00
_cell.angle_beta   90.00
_cell.angle_gamma   90.00
#
_symmetry.space_group_name_H-M   'P 1'
#
loop_
_entity.id
_entity.type
_entity.pdbx_description
1 polymer ?
#
loop_
_entity_poly.entity_id
_entity_poly.type
_entity_poly.pdbx_seq_one_letter_code
_entity_poly.pdbx_strand_id
1 'polypeptide(L)'
;MLALPAWLALKAEALHLAGRTSEALETLNEGETLAERFEQRVYFSRLHRFLGVSLATIGADEAQIQASFGEAIRIAKEQKAISLQKRAEETYAEYRRQKASASPGCRFRLPFW
;
A
#
# COMPACT_ATOMS: atom_id res chain seq x y z
N MET A 1 22.81 -0.75 -1.24
CA MET A 1 22.06 -1.08 -2.48
C MET A 1 20.83 -0.18 -2.57
N LEU A 2 20.73 0.66 -3.62
CA LEU A 2 19.71 1.73 -3.75
C LEU A 2 18.32 1.27 -4.24
N ALA A 3 18.16 -0.01 -4.61
CA ALA A 3 16.93 -0.51 -5.25
C ALA A 3 16.15 -1.57 -4.45
N LEU A 4 16.67 -2.04 -3.32
CA LEU A 4 16.09 -3.18 -2.59
C LEU A 4 14.62 -2.96 -2.16
N PRO A 5 14.22 -1.79 -1.61
CA PRO A 5 12.80 -1.53 -1.29
C PRO A 5 11.90 -1.48 -2.52
N ALA A 6 12.42 -1.02 -3.67
CA ALA A 6 11.66 -1.00 -4.92
C ALA A 6 11.36 -2.41 -5.43
N TRP A 7 12.30 -3.34 -5.26
CA TRP A 7 12.16 -4.74 -5.65
C TRP A 7 11.22 -5.49 -4.71
N LEU A 8 11.26 -5.18 -3.41
CA LEU A 8 10.31 -5.72 -2.44
C LEU A 8 8.88 -5.25 -2.72
N ALA A 9 8.69 -3.99 -3.10
CA ALA A 9 7.37 -3.51 -3.53
C ALA A 9 6.83 -4.27 -4.76
N LEU A 10 7.67 -4.55 -5.76
CA LEU A 10 7.29 -5.33 -6.95
C LEU A 10 7.03 -6.80 -6.61
N LYS A 11 7.85 -7.39 -5.73
CA LYS A 11 7.64 -8.75 -5.23
C LYS A 11 6.31 -8.86 -4.48
N ALA A 12 5.98 -7.88 -3.63
CA ALA A 12 4.72 -7.85 -2.91
C ALA A 12 3.52 -7.77 -3.87
N GLU A 13 3.60 -6.94 -4.92
CA GLU A 13 2.59 -6.89 -5.97
C GLU A 13 2.41 -8.24 -6.66
N ALA A 14 3.51 -8.88 -7.08
CA ALA A 14 3.45 -10.21 -7.70
C ALA A 14 2.85 -11.28 -6.77
N LEU A 15 3.21 -11.26 -5.48
CA LEU A 15 2.66 -12.17 -4.47
C LEU A 15 1.16 -11.93 -4.26
N HIS A 16 0.73 -10.67 -4.21
CA HIS A 16 -0.67 -10.30 -4.08
C HIS A 16 -1.50 -10.78 -5.28
N LEU A 17 -1.01 -10.54 -6.50
CA LEU A 17 -1.66 -11.00 -7.74
C LEU A 17 -1.73 -12.54 -7.80
N ALA A 18 -0.79 -13.24 -7.18
CA ALA A 18 -0.81 -14.70 -7.02
C ALA A 18 -1.70 -15.20 -5.86
N GLY A 19 -2.44 -14.32 -5.16
CA GLY A 19 -3.29 -14.67 -4.02
C GLY A 19 -2.53 -14.95 -2.72
N ARG A 20 -1.22 -14.71 -2.69
CA ARG A 20 -0.32 -14.94 -1.54
C ARG A 20 -0.20 -13.68 -0.68
N THR A 21 -1.35 -13.11 -0.29
CA THR A 21 -1.43 -11.80 0.34
C THR A 21 -0.70 -11.70 1.68
N SER A 22 -0.64 -12.78 2.48
CA SER A 22 0.14 -12.78 3.72
C SER A 22 1.64 -12.60 3.47
N GLU A 23 2.18 -13.27 2.46
CA GLU A 23 3.60 -13.12 2.07
C GLU A 23 3.88 -11.76 1.43
N ALA A 24 2.88 -11.19 0.74
CA ALA A 24 2.96 -9.83 0.24
C ALA A 24 3.10 -8.82 1.41
N LEU A 25 2.34 -9.00 2.48
CA LEU A 25 2.43 -8.17 3.70
C LEU A 25 3.80 -8.29 4.38
N GLU A 26 4.32 -9.51 4.54
CA GLU A 26 5.66 -9.72 5.09
C GLU A 26 6.73 -9.00 4.25
N THR A 27 6.63 -9.13 2.92
CA THR A 27 7.55 -8.48 1.98
C THR A 27 7.46 -6.95 2.05
N LEU A 28 6.26 -6.38 2.26
CA LEU A 28 6.07 -4.94 2.42
C LEU A 28 6.68 -4.42 3.72
N ASN A 29 6.48 -5.12 4.83
CA ASN A 29 7.08 -4.76 6.13
C ASN A 29 8.61 -4.81 6.09
N GLU A 30 9.18 -5.81 5.40
CA GLU A 30 10.63 -5.87 5.15
C GLU A 30 11.09 -4.66 4.32
N GLY A 31 10.34 -4.32 3.26
CA GLY A 31 10.63 -3.18 2.40
C GLY A 31 10.60 -1.84 3.14
N GLU A 32 9.63 -1.65 4.04
CA GLU A 32 9.52 -0.48 4.91
C GLU A 32 10.70 -0.39 5.87
N THR A 33 11.00 -1.46 6.61
CA THR A 33 12.13 -1.54 7.55
C THR A 33 13.46 -1.18 6.86
N LEU A 34 13.66 -1.67 5.63
CA LEU A 34 14.86 -1.37 4.86
C LEU A 34 14.86 0.07 4.33
N ALA A 35 13.72 0.58 3.87
CA ALA A 35 13.61 1.96 3.41
C ALA A 35 13.85 2.96 4.56
N GLU A 36 13.42 2.65 5.78
CA GLU A 36 13.73 3.42 6.99
C GLU A 36 15.21 3.38 7.31
N ARG A 37 15.78 2.17 7.40
CA ARG A 37 17.19 1.97 7.75
C ARG A 37 18.16 2.67 6.79
N PHE A 38 17.80 2.76 5.51
CA PHE A 38 18.64 3.34 4.47
C PHE A 38 18.16 4.73 4.00
N GLU A 39 17.21 5.33 4.71
CA GLU A 39 16.60 6.63 4.37
C GLU A 39 16.11 6.74 2.92
N GLN A 40 15.66 5.65 2.32
CA GLN A 40 15.20 5.59 0.93
C GLN A 40 13.75 6.06 0.81
N ARG A 41 13.52 7.32 1.23
CA ARG A 41 12.20 7.91 1.38
C ARG A 41 11.35 7.85 0.12
N VAL A 42 11.99 7.92 -1.05
CA VAL A 42 11.36 7.88 -2.39
C VAL A 42 10.41 6.70 -2.61
N TYR A 43 10.51 5.61 -1.84
CA TYR A 43 9.67 4.43 -2.01
C TYR A 43 8.51 4.34 -1.01
N PHE A 44 8.52 5.11 0.08
CA PHE A 44 7.53 4.97 1.16
C PHE A 44 6.09 5.19 0.70
N SER A 45 5.84 6.21 -0.14
CA SER A 45 4.49 6.46 -0.65
C SER A 45 3.90 5.21 -1.34
N ARG A 46 4.70 4.51 -2.14
CA ARG A 46 4.27 3.30 -2.84
C ARG A 46 4.11 2.12 -1.89
N LEU A 47 5.03 1.96 -0.93
CA LEU A 47 4.97 0.89 0.07
C LEU A 47 3.71 1.01 0.94
N HIS A 48 3.41 2.19 1.48
CA HIS A 48 2.20 2.40 2.28
C HIS A 48 0.91 2.23 1.47
N ARG A 49 0.90 2.62 0.19
CA ARG A 49 -0.26 2.35 -0.67
C ARG A 49 -0.51 0.85 -0.82
N PHE A 50 0.54 0.07 -1.08
CA PHE A 50 0.44 -1.39 -1.21
C PHE A 50 0.10 -2.07 0.11
N LEU A 51 0.56 -1.53 1.24
CA LEU A 51 0.16 -1.98 2.56
C LEU A 51 -1.35 -1.78 2.75
N GLY A 52 -1.88 -0.59 2.45
CA GLY A 52 -3.31 -0.30 2.51
C GLY A 52 -4.16 -1.25 1.65
N VAL A 53 -3.71 -1.55 0.42
CA VAL A 53 -4.40 -2.53 -0.44
C VAL A 53 -4.38 -3.93 0.18
N SER A 54 -3.22 -4.39 0.64
CA SER A 54 -3.07 -5.74 1.18
C SER A 54 -3.88 -5.92 2.46
N LEU A 55 -3.89 -4.92 3.34
CA LEU A 55 -4.73 -4.88 4.54
C LEU A 55 -6.23 -4.93 4.20
N ALA A 56 -6.66 -4.16 3.20
CA ALA A 56 -8.05 -4.17 2.74
C ALA A 56 -8.48 -5.51 2.14
N THR A 57 -7.55 -6.21 1.47
CA THR A 57 -7.80 -7.54 0.91
C THR A 57 -7.91 -8.64 1.96
N ILE A 58 -7.17 -8.55 3.06
CA ILE A 58 -7.33 -9.52 4.16
C ILE A 58 -8.49 -9.17 5.11
N GLY A 59 -9.07 -7.96 4.98
CA GLY A 59 -10.14 -7.48 5.85
C GLY A 59 -9.62 -7.03 7.22
N ALA A 60 -8.44 -6.39 7.24
CA ALA A 60 -7.84 -5.85 8.46
C ALA A 60 -8.67 -4.69 9.06
N ASP A 61 -8.22 -4.20 10.22
CA ASP A 61 -8.86 -3.08 10.89
C ASP A 61 -8.91 -1.82 10.01
N GLU A 62 -10.04 -1.13 10.04
CA GLU A 62 -10.30 0.01 9.18
C GLU A 62 -9.34 1.17 9.47
N ALA A 63 -8.98 1.40 10.73
CA ALA A 63 -8.06 2.47 11.08
C ALA A 63 -6.67 2.18 10.51
N GLN A 64 -6.23 0.91 10.48
CA GLN A 64 -4.95 0.52 9.85
C GLN A 64 -4.96 0.74 8.34
N ILE A 65 -6.06 0.40 7.66
CA ILE A 65 -6.22 0.62 6.22
C ILE A 65 -6.20 2.13 5.90
N GLN A 66 -6.99 2.92 6.63
CA GLN A 66 -7.07 4.37 6.43
C GLN A 66 -5.74 5.06 6.74
N ALA A 67 -5.05 4.66 7.80
CA ALA A 67 -3.73 5.19 8.15
C ALA A 67 -2.71 4.92 7.04
N SER A 68 -2.68 3.71 6.49
CA SER A 68 -1.77 3.34 5.40
C SER A 68 -1.98 4.21 4.15
N PHE A 69 -3.23 4.41 3.73
CA PHE A 69 -3.53 5.29 2.61
C PHE A 69 -3.26 6.77 2.90
N GLY A 70 -3.57 7.24 4.10
CA GLY A 70 -3.28 8.61 4.54
C GLY A 70 -1.78 8.91 4.47
N GLU A 71 -0.96 7.97 4.94
CA GLU A 71 0.48 8.09 4.94
C GLU A 71 1.08 8.06 3.52
N ALA A 72 0.56 7.18 2.66
CA ALA A 72 0.95 7.13 1.25
C ALA A 72 0.74 8.48 0.54
N ILE A 73 -0.41 9.13 0.79
CA ILE A 73 -0.78 10.44 0.21
C ILE A 73 0.09 11.56 0.80
N ARG A 74 0.27 11.57 2.13
CA ARG A 74 1.10 12.56 2.84
C ARG A 74 2.52 12.58 2.27
N ILE A 75 3.14 11.41 2.17
CA ILE A 75 4.51 11.26 1.67
C ILE A 75 4.60 11.65 0.19
N ALA A 76 3.63 11.25 -0.64
CA ALA A 76 3.62 11.65 -2.05
C ALA A 76 3.58 13.18 -2.22
N LYS A 77 2.78 13.87 -1.39
CA LYS A 77 2.68 15.34 -1.37
C LYS A 77 4.01 15.98 -0.95
N GLU A 78 4.63 15.48 0.11
CA GLU A 78 5.93 15.96 0.58
C GLU A 78 7.04 15.80 -0.46
N GLN A 79 7.01 14.70 -1.20
CA GLN A 79 7.95 14.42 -2.29
C GLN A 79 7.61 15.15 -3.60
N LYS A 80 6.48 15.86 -3.66
CA LYS A 80 5.93 16.48 -4.88
C LYS A 80 5.76 15.46 -6.03
N ALA A 81 5.51 14.19 -5.68
CA ALA A 81 5.36 13.10 -6.63
C ALA A 81 3.90 13.00 -7.10
N ILE A 82 3.50 13.87 -8.02
CA ILE A 82 2.09 14.03 -8.46
C ILE A 82 1.47 12.72 -8.94
N SER A 83 2.20 11.90 -9.69
CA SER A 83 1.68 10.62 -10.20
C SER A 83 1.41 9.61 -9.07
N LEU A 84 2.29 9.56 -8.06
CA LEU A 84 2.12 8.67 -6.90
C LEU A 84 0.97 9.15 -6.01
N GLN A 85 0.85 10.47 -5.83
CA GLN A 85 -0.26 11.06 -5.08
C GLN A 85 -1.60 10.67 -5.71
N LYS A 86 -1.77 10.87 -7.02
CA LYS A 86 -3.01 10.54 -7.73
C LYS A 86 -3.37 9.06 -7.60
N ARG A 87 -2.41 8.15 -7.81
CA ARG A 87 -2.65 6.71 -7.64
C ARG A 87 -3.08 6.36 -6.21
N ALA A 88 -2.46 6.96 -5.20
CA ALA A 88 -2.83 6.72 -3.81
C ALA A 88 -4.24 7.25 -3.50
N GLU A 89 -4.59 8.46 -3.96
CA GLU A 89 -5.91 9.06 -3.79
C GLU A 89 -7.00 8.25 -4.52
N GLU A 90 -6.74 7.80 -5.75
CA GLU A 90 -7.67 6.97 -6.54
C GLU A 90 -7.91 5.62 -5.88
N THR A 91 -6.84 4.93 -5.45
CA THR A 91 -6.96 3.64 -4.77
C THR A 91 -7.74 3.77 -3.45
N TYR A 92 -7.48 4.84 -2.70
CA TYR A 92 -8.19 5.10 -1.45
C TYR A 92 -9.66 5.49 -1.68
N ALA A 93 -9.96 6.27 -2.71
CA ALA A 93 -11.32 6.59 -3.09
C ALA A 93 -12.11 5.32 -3.47
N GLU A 94 -11.47 4.39 -4.18
CA GLU A 94 -12.06 3.09 -4.51
C GLU A 94 -12.36 2.26 -3.26
N TYR A 95 -11.42 2.19 -2.32
CA TYR A 95 -11.66 1.56 -1.02
C TYR A 95 -12.89 2.13 -0.32
N ARG A 96 -12.99 3.47 -0.22
CA ARG A 96 -14.14 4.11 0.43
C ARG A 96 -15.46 3.84 -0.29
N ARG A 97 -15.45 3.78 -1.63
CA ARG A 97 -16.64 3.43 -2.42
C ARG A 97 -17.10 2.00 -2.14
N GLN A 98 -16.19 1.02 -2.20
CA GLN A 98 -16.53 -0.37 -1.93
C GLN A 98 -16.96 -0.56 -0.47
N LYS A 99 -16.35 0.14 0.48
CA LYS A 99 -16.73 0.09 1.89
C LYS A 99 -18.14 0.61 2.13
N ALA A 100 -18.52 1.71 1.49
CA ALA A 100 -19.86 2.29 1.61
C ALA A 100 -20.96 1.35 1.08
N SER A 101 -20.63 0.44 0.16
CA SER A 101 -21.56 -0.55 -0.40
C SER A 101 -21.46 -1.94 0.24
N ALA A 102 -20.52 -2.16 1.17
CA ALA A 102 -20.20 -3.48 1.70
C ALA A 102 -20.75 -3.74 3.11
N SER A 103 -21.02 -5.01 3.40
CA SER A 103 -21.34 -5.48 4.76
C SER A 103 -20.09 -5.51 5.64
N PRO A 104 -20.25 -5.44 6.98
CA PRO A 104 -19.13 -5.59 7.91
C PRO A 104 -18.33 -6.88 7.65
N GLY A 105 -16.99 -6.78 7.61
CA GLY A 105 -16.10 -7.92 7.37
C GLY A 105 -15.81 -8.26 5.90
N CYS A 106 -16.33 -7.48 4.94
CA CYS A 106 -16.00 -7.66 3.53
C CYS A 106 -14.51 -7.39 3.23
N ARG A 107 -13.95 -8.25 2.37
CA ARG A 107 -12.62 -8.07 1.77
C ARG A 107 -12.75 -7.25 0.50
N PHE A 108 -11.82 -6.33 0.29
CA PHE A 108 -11.85 -5.43 -0.86
C PHE A 108 -10.81 -5.82 -1.90
N ARG A 109 -11.20 -5.78 -3.18
CA ARG A 109 -10.28 -5.94 -4.31
C ARG A 109 -9.99 -4.55 -4.85
N LEU A 110 -8.80 -4.05 -4.53
CA LEU A 110 -8.34 -2.74 -4.95
C LEU A 110 -7.24 -2.88 -6.01
N PRO A 111 -7.11 -1.90 -6.89
CA PRO A 111 -6.08 -1.90 -7.91
C PRO A 111 -4.66 -1.77 -7.35
N PHE A 112 -3.72 -2.55 -7.90
CA PHE A 112 -2.29 -2.44 -7.61
C PHE A 112 -1.52 -1.54 -8.61
N TRP A 113 -2.14 -1.12 -9.73
CA TRP A 113 -1.51 -0.28 -10.76
C TRP A 113 -1.26 1.19 -10.35
#